data_AF-A0A537MYA7-F1
#
_entry.id   AF-A0A537MYA7-F1
#
_cell.length_a   1.000
_cell.length_b   1.000
_cell.length_c   1.000
_cell.angle_alpha   90.00
_cell.angle_beta   90.00
_cell.angle_gamma   90.00
#
_symmetry.space_group_name_H-M   'P 1'
#
loop_
_entity.id
_entity.type
_entity.pdbx_description
1 polymer ?
#
loop_
_entity_poly.entity_id
_entity_poly.type
_entity_poly.pdbx_seq_one_letter_code
_entity_poly.pdbx_strand_id
1 'polypeptide(L)'
;MLGPLSPLGHVEAKAWDELMAVNVTANWRLICALDQLLKFSDAGRVVFVSSGITAQSPAYWGPYSVSKTALEALARTYAAECASTNVRVNILAPGPVRTRMRAQAMPGEDPTTVDPPDKVASHVVGLCLPSMRENGKLYSYPHRRYLDFRAPS
;
A
#
# COMPACT_ATOMS: atom_id res chain seq x y z
N MET A 1 -8.23 1.68 4.87
CA MET A 1 -9.69 1.69 4.75
C MET A 1 -10.09 1.94 3.30
N LEU A 2 -11.26 1.45 2.85
CA LEU A 2 -11.77 1.62 1.48
C LEU A 2 -12.37 3.02 1.24
N GLY A 3 -13.20 3.52 2.16
CA GLY A 3 -13.97 4.75 1.97
C GLY A 3 -15.16 4.59 1.02
N PRO A 4 -15.85 5.69 0.69
CA PRO A 4 -17.01 5.66 -0.18
C PRO A 4 -16.62 5.36 -1.64
N LEU A 5 -17.44 4.56 -2.31
CA LEU A 5 -17.38 4.34 -3.76
C LEU A 5 -18.51 5.14 -4.42
N SER A 6 -18.18 6.34 -4.92
CA SER A 6 -19.14 7.30 -5.47
C SER A 6 -18.47 8.25 -6.46
N PRO A 7 -19.23 9.01 -7.28
CA PRO A 7 -18.65 10.06 -8.10
C PRO A 7 -17.88 11.05 -7.22
N LEU A 8 -16.70 11.49 -7.67
CA LEU A 8 -15.78 12.27 -6.83
C LEU A 8 -16.43 13.54 -6.25
N GLY A 9 -17.27 14.23 -7.03
CA GLY A 9 -17.99 15.42 -6.57
C GLY A 9 -19.11 15.17 -5.55
N HIS A 10 -19.43 13.92 -5.24
CA HIS A 10 -20.43 13.52 -4.24
C HIS A 10 -19.79 13.01 -2.94
N VAL A 11 -18.47 13.04 -2.83
CA VAL A 11 -17.77 12.58 -1.62
C VAL A 11 -17.95 13.62 -0.53
N GLU A 12 -18.53 13.20 0.59
CA GLU A 12 -18.65 14.06 1.77
C GLU A 12 -17.26 14.38 2.35
N ALA A 13 -17.04 15.64 2.72
CA ALA A 13 -15.76 16.11 3.28
C ALA A 13 -15.32 15.27 4.49
N LYS A 14 -16.25 14.91 5.37
CA LYS A 14 -15.96 14.06 6.53
C LYS A 14 -15.41 12.69 6.13
N ALA A 15 -16.03 12.04 5.15
CA ALA A 15 -15.58 10.72 4.68
C ALA A 15 -14.22 10.80 3.98
N TRP A 16 -13.95 11.91 3.27
CA TRP A 16 -12.64 12.20 2.70
C TRP A 16 -11.57 12.35 3.79
N ASP A 17 -11.84 13.19 4.80
CA ASP A 17 -10.89 13.48 5.87
C ASP A 17 -10.57 12.23 6.69
N GLU A 18 -11.57 11.43 7.05
CA GLU A 18 -11.38 10.16 7.76
C GLU A 18 -10.53 9.17 6.96
N LEU A 19 -10.80 9.06 5.66
CA LEU A 19 -10.05 8.18 4.78
C LEU A 19 -8.58 8.63 4.65
N MET A 20 -8.33 9.91 4.45
CA MET A 20 -6.97 10.45 4.34
C MET A 20 -6.23 10.36 5.67
N ALA A 21 -6.90 10.63 6.79
CA ALA A 21 -6.34 10.49 8.13
C ALA A 21 -5.85 9.07 8.39
N VAL A 22 -6.63 8.05 8.01
CA VAL A 22 -6.26 6.64 8.22
C VAL A 22 -5.26 6.14 7.17
N ASN A 23 -5.52 6.39 5.89
CA ASN A 23 -4.72 5.78 4.82
C ASN A 23 -3.37 6.47 4.61
N VAL A 24 -3.24 7.76 4.94
CA VAL A 24 -2.04 8.55 4.67
C VAL A 24 -1.45 9.09 5.97
N THR A 25 -2.19 9.91 6.71
CA THR A 25 -1.64 10.63 7.87
C THR A 25 -1.19 9.68 8.99
N ALA A 26 -1.96 8.64 9.29
CA ALA A 26 -1.58 7.65 10.30
C ALA A 26 -0.28 6.91 9.92
N ASN A 27 -0.09 6.60 8.64
CA ASN A 27 1.15 5.97 8.14
C ASN A 27 2.36 6.91 8.30
N TRP A 28 2.21 8.19 7.99
CA TRP A 28 3.26 9.18 8.26
C TRP A 28 3.57 9.28 9.76
N ARG A 29 2.55 9.30 10.62
CA ARG A 29 2.77 9.28 12.09
C ARG A 29 3.51 8.03 12.57
N LEU A 30 3.21 6.86 12.00
CA LEU A 30 3.93 5.62 12.30
C LEU A 30 5.41 5.72 11.90
N ILE A 31 5.72 6.34 10.75
CA ILE A 31 7.12 6.62 10.38
C ILE A 31 7.77 7.49 11.47
N CYS A 32 7.16 8.64 11.82
CA CYS A 32 7.72 9.53 12.84
C CYS A 32 7.98 8.84 14.19
N ALA A 33 7.09 7.93 14.60
CA ALA A 33 7.21 7.24 15.88
C ALA A 33 8.22 6.07 15.86
N LEU A 34 8.41 5.42 14.72
CA LEU A 34 9.17 4.16 14.63
C LEU A 34 10.51 4.29 13.90
N ASP A 35 10.77 5.39 13.20
CA ASP A 35 11.96 5.58 12.36
C ASP A 35 13.26 5.28 13.12
N GLN A 36 13.40 5.81 14.33
CA GLN A 36 14.61 5.59 15.11
C GLN A 36 14.77 4.13 15.54
N LEU A 37 13.68 3.45 15.93
CA LEU A 37 13.71 2.02 16.27
C LEU A 37 14.05 1.14 15.07
N LEU A 38 13.55 1.51 13.89
CA LEU A 38 13.87 0.82 12.64
C LEU A 38 15.36 0.96 12.29
N LYS A 39 15.95 2.15 12.51
CA LYS A 39 17.37 2.41 12.30
C LYS A 39 18.29 1.71 13.32
N PHE A 40 17.79 1.43 14.52
CA PHE A 40 18.52 0.63 15.52
C PHE A 40 18.55 -0.87 15.19
N SER A 41 17.65 -1.36 14.34
CA SER A 41 17.69 -2.76 13.89
C SER A 41 18.81 -3.00 12.88
N ASP A 42 19.49 -4.14 13.00
CA ASP A 42 20.46 -4.60 12.00
C ASP A 42 19.84 -4.75 10.60
N ALA A 43 18.51 -4.94 10.53
CA ALA A 43 17.77 -5.13 9.30
C ALA A 43 16.34 -4.58 9.39
N GLY A 44 16.17 -3.25 9.58
CA GLY A 44 14.85 -2.62 9.58
C GLY A 44 14.08 -2.86 8.27
N ARG A 45 12.83 -3.34 8.34
CA ARG A 45 11.97 -3.58 7.18
C ARG A 45 10.63 -2.88 7.35
N VAL A 46 10.25 -2.11 6.34
CA VAL A 46 8.95 -1.43 6.29
C VAL A 46 8.24 -1.82 5.02
N VAL A 47 7.01 -2.30 5.16
CA VAL A 47 6.17 -2.73 4.05
C VAL A 47 4.87 -1.95 4.08
N PHE A 48 4.67 -1.07 3.11
CA PHE A 48 3.41 -0.38 2.92
C PHE A 48 2.47 -1.21 2.05
N VAL A 49 1.20 -1.31 2.43
CA VAL A 49 0.20 -2.03 1.64
C VAL A 49 -0.56 -1.05 0.75
N SER A 50 -0.27 -1.06 -0.54
CA SER A 50 -0.95 -0.26 -1.56
C SER A 50 -2.06 -1.06 -2.26
N SER A 51 -2.32 -0.78 -3.53
CA SER A 51 -3.34 -1.37 -4.37
C SER A 51 -2.96 -1.22 -5.84
N GLY A 52 -3.35 -2.15 -6.71
CA GLY A 52 -3.16 -2.00 -8.16
C GLY A 52 -4.00 -0.87 -8.78
N ILE A 53 -4.92 -0.29 -8.00
CA ILE A 53 -5.80 0.78 -8.45
C ILE A 53 -5.08 2.10 -8.71
N THR A 54 -3.91 2.30 -8.10
CA THR A 54 -3.08 3.50 -8.26
C THR A 54 -2.64 3.70 -9.71
N ALA A 55 -2.46 2.61 -10.46
CA ALA A 55 -2.10 2.64 -11.87
C ALA A 55 -3.28 2.94 -12.82
N GLN A 56 -4.52 2.65 -12.42
CA GLN A 56 -5.69 2.72 -13.30
C GLN A 56 -6.58 3.94 -13.02
N SER A 57 -6.65 4.38 -11.76
CA SER A 57 -7.54 5.45 -11.29
C SER A 57 -8.98 5.34 -11.85
N PRO A 58 -9.67 4.20 -11.63
CA PRO A 58 -10.99 3.95 -12.20
C PRO A 58 -12.03 4.89 -11.58
N ALA A 59 -13.08 5.18 -12.37
CA ALA A 59 -14.23 5.96 -11.94
C ALA A 59 -14.83 5.38 -10.66
N TYR A 60 -15.34 6.26 -9.79
CA TYR A 60 -15.98 5.95 -8.50
C TYR A 60 -15.06 5.48 -7.37
N TRP A 61 -13.75 5.33 -7.61
CA TRP A 61 -12.77 4.95 -6.58
C TRP A 61 -11.88 6.11 -6.12
N GLY A 62 -12.25 7.34 -6.47
CA GLY A 62 -11.40 8.54 -6.35
C GLY A 62 -10.69 8.68 -5.00
N PRO A 63 -11.40 8.77 -3.85
CA PRO A 63 -10.75 8.93 -2.55
C PRO A 63 -9.76 7.81 -2.23
N TYR A 64 -10.15 6.56 -2.46
CA TYR A 64 -9.28 5.41 -2.22
C TYR A 64 -8.03 5.45 -3.10
N SER A 65 -8.20 5.65 -4.40
CA SER A 65 -7.10 5.76 -5.38
C SER A 65 -6.13 6.86 -5.00
N VAL A 66 -6.63 8.06 -4.70
CA VAL A 66 -5.80 9.20 -4.26
C VAL A 66 -5.01 8.84 -3.00
N SER A 67 -5.66 8.27 -1.99
CA SER A 67 -4.97 7.93 -0.74
C SER A 67 -3.89 6.86 -0.91
N LYS A 68 -4.10 5.88 -1.80
CA LYS A 68 -3.11 4.85 -2.09
C LYS A 68 -1.95 5.39 -2.91
N THR A 69 -2.21 6.26 -3.89
CA THR A 69 -1.14 6.96 -4.62
C THR A 69 -0.32 7.86 -3.70
N ALA A 70 -0.96 8.59 -2.79
CA ALA A 70 -0.27 9.40 -1.78
C ALA A 70 0.58 8.54 -0.83
N LEU A 71 0.08 7.36 -0.43
CA LEU A 71 0.84 6.41 0.38
C LEU A 71 2.06 5.86 -0.36
N GLU A 72 1.95 5.57 -1.67
CA GLU A 72 3.09 5.15 -2.48
C GLU A 72 4.15 6.24 -2.59
N ALA A 73 3.74 7.50 -2.77
CA ALA A 73 4.66 8.64 -2.77
C ALA A 73 5.38 8.77 -1.41
N LEU A 74 4.63 8.72 -0.31
CA LEU A 74 5.19 8.75 1.05
C LEU A 74 6.24 7.64 1.26
N ALA A 75 5.89 6.40 0.90
CA ALA A 75 6.77 5.25 1.06
C ALA A 75 8.06 5.38 0.22
N ARG A 76 7.96 5.89 -1.01
CA ARG A 76 9.12 6.11 -1.89
C ARG A 76 10.04 7.20 -1.37
N THR A 77 9.49 8.31 -0.88
CA THR A 77 10.28 9.37 -0.25
C THR A 77 11.04 8.81 0.95
N TYR A 78 10.35 8.09 1.84
CA TYR A 78 10.98 7.49 3.01
C TYR A 78 12.04 6.44 2.64
N ALA A 79 11.80 5.65 1.59
CA ALA A 79 12.80 4.72 1.05
C ALA A 79 14.08 5.43 0.59
N ALA A 80 13.93 6.54 -0.12
CA ALA A 80 15.06 7.33 -0.62
C ALA A 80 15.86 7.96 0.54
N GLU A 81 15.17 8.50 1.54
CA GLU A 81 15.78 9.04 2.76
C GLU A 81 16.54 7.97 3.56
N CYS A 82 16.07 6.72 3.52
CA CYS A 82 16.70 5.59 4.20
C CYS A 82 17.81 4.89 3.37
N ALA A 83 18.13 5.36 2.16
CA ALA A 83 19.00 4.64 1.23
C ALA A 83 20.42 4.35 1.77
N SER A 84 20.94 5.22 2.64
CA SER A 84 22.25 5.07 3.30
C SER A 84 22.20 4.30 4.63
N THR A 85 21.04 3.78 5.02
CA THR A 85 20.82 3.07 6.29
C THR A 85 20.59 1.56 6.08
N ASN A 86 20.43 0.80 7.16
CA ASN A 86 20.03 -0.61 7.13
C ASN A 86 18.52 -0.82 6.89
N VAL A 87 17.74 0.26 6.90
CA VAL A 87 16.29 0.21 6.68
C VAL A 87 15.99 0.00 5.20
N ARG A 88 15.05 -0.91 4.91
CA ARG A 88 14.52 -1.13 3.56
C ARG A 88 13.01 -0.92 3.59
N VAL A 89 12.55 -0.08 2.68
CA VAL A 89 11.14 0.33 2.60
C VAL A 89 10.61 -0.10 1.23
N ASN A 90 9.60 -0.95 1.21
CA ASN A 90 8.98 -1.41 -0.03
C ASN A 90 7.46 -1.34 0.06
N ILE A 91 6.81 -1.43 -1.09
CA ILE A 91 5.36 -1.38 -1.21
C ILE A 91 4.87 -2.73 -1.72
N LEU A 92 3.81 -3.26 -1.12
CA LEU A 92 3.08 -4.43 -1.59
C LEU A 92 1.76 -3.99 -2.24
N ALA A 93 1.55 -4.35 -3.50
CA ALA A 93 0.22 -4.35 -4.10
C ALA A 93 -0.35 -5.79 -4.04
N PRO A 94 -1.31 -6.07 -3.16
CA PRO A 94 -1.78 -7.43 -2.89
C PRO A 94 -2.67 -7.99 -4.01
N GLY A 95 -3.20 -7.15 -4.90
CA GLY A 95 -4.22 -7.56 -5.87
C GLY A 95 -5.57 -7.86 -5.21
N PRO A 96 -6.50 -8.53 -5.93
CA PRO A 96 -7.74 -9.02 -5.35
C PRO A 96 -7.43 -10.05 -4.25
N VAL A 97 -7.99 -9.82 -3.05
CA VAL A 97 -7.84 -10.73 -1.90
C VAL A 97 -9.20 -10.96 -1.27
N ARG A 98 -9.51 -12.22 -0.93
CA ARG A 98 -10.78 -12.64 -0.33
C ARG A 98 -10.95 -12.06 1.07
N THR A 99 -11.47 -10.85 1.15
CA THR A 99 -11.67 -10.07 2.37
C THR A 99 -13.04 -9.42 2.37
N ARG A 100 -13.54 -9.06 3.55
CA ARG A 100 -14.77 -8.27 3.70
C ARG A 100 -14.72 -6.93 2.95
N MET A 101 -13.54 -6.29 2.90
CA MET A 101 -13.34 -5.06 2.14
C MET A 101 -13.54 -5.30 0.63
N ARG A 102 -13.01 -6.40 0.08
CA ARG A 102 -13.21 -6.75 -1.33
C ARG A 102 -14.67 -7.07 -1.64
N ALA A 103 -15.35 -7.82 -0.76
CA ALA A 103 -16.76 -8.12 -0.91
C ALA A 103 -17.66 -6.87 -0.89
N GLN A 104 -17.31 -5.85 -0.10
CA GLN A 104 -17.99 -4.54 -0.15
C GLN A 104 -17.75 -3.80 -1.46
N ALA A 105 -16.52 -3.89 -1.99
CA ALA A 105 -16.14 -3.17 -3.19
C ALA A 105 -16.59 -3.83 -4.50
N MET A 106 -16.71 -5.17 -4.50
CA MET A 106 -17.14 -5.98 -5.64
C MET A 106 -18.19 -7.02 -5.18
N PRO A 107 -19.43 -6.61 -4.85
CA PRO A 107 -20.43 -7.52 -4.27
C PRO A 107 -20.83 -8.70 -5.17
N GLY A 108 -20.66 -8.58 -6.49
CA GLY A 108 -20.97 -9.62 -7.47
C GLY A 108 -19.81 -10.54 -7.84
N GLU A 109 -18.62 -10.35 -7.26
CA GLU A 109 -17.46 -11.21 -7.53
C GLU A 109 -17.57 -12.52 -6.75
N ASP A 110 -17.37 -13.65 -7.42
CA ASP A 110 -17.29 -14.95 -6.75
C ASP A 110 -16.03 -15.02 -5.86
N PRO A 111 -16.17 -15.09 -4.52
CA PRO A 111 -15.04 -15.09 -3.60
C PRO A 111 -14.09 -16.29 -3.79
N THR A 112 -14.55 -17.38 -4.40
CA THR A 112 -13.71 -18.58 -4.63
C THR A 112 -12.69 -18.37 -5.74
N THR A 113 -12.89 -17.37 -6.60
CA THR A 113 -11.96 -17.00 -7.68
C THR A 113 -10.81 -16.12 -7.20
N VAL A 114 -10.83 -15.70 -5.94
CA VAL A 114 -9.88 -14.77 -5.35
C VAL A 114 -9.04 -15.46 -4.28
N ASP A 115 -7.72 -15.22 -4.31
CA ASP A 115 -6.81 -15.81 -3.34
C ASP A 115 -7.16 -15.40 -1.89
N PRO A 116 -6.98 -16.32 -0.92
CA PRO A 116 -7.22 -16.01 0.48
C PRO A 116 -6.06 -15.21 1.09
N PRO A 117 -6.28 -14.48 2.20
CA PRO A 117 -5.29 -13.58 2.78
C PRO A 117 -3.98 -14.25 3.21
N ASP A 118 -4.03 -15.51 3.66
CA ASP A 118 -2.87 -16.30 4.09
C ASP A 118 -1.85 -16.49 2.96
N LYS A 119 -2.32 -16.69 1.72
CA LYS A 119 -1.41 -16.76 0.57
C LYS A 119 -0.66 -15.44 0.38
N VAL A 120 -1.34 -14.30 0.46
CA VAL A 120 -0.68 -12.99 0.31
C VAL A 120 0.25 -12.69 1.49
N ALA A 121 -0.15 -13.09 2.71
CA ALA A 121 0.64 -12.90 3.92
C ALA A 121 2.03 -13.56 3.83
N SER A 122 2.12 -14.74 3.21
CA SER A 122 3.42 -15.40 2.99
C SER A 122 4.40 -14.55 2.18
N HIS A 123 3.91 -13.76 1.22
CA HIS A 123 4.73 -12.82 0.47
C HIS A 123 5.12 -11.60 1.32
N VAL A 124 4.22 -11.07 2.15
CA VAL A 124 4.54 -9.99 3.11
C VAL A 124 5.71 -10.41 3.99
N VAL A 125 5.69 -11.64 4.52
CA VAL A 125 6.77 -12.19 5.35
C VAL A 125 8.11 -12.10 4.61
N GLY A 126 8.15 -12.50 3.34
CA GLY A 126 9.34 -12.40 2.50
C GLY A 126 9.93 -10.98 2.41
N LEU A 127 9.07 -9.96 2.34
CA LEU A 127 9.50 -8.55 2.34
C LEU A 127 10.01 -8.08 3.72
N CYS A 128 9.60 -8.73 4.79
CA CYS A 128 10.03 -8.44 6.16
C CYS A 128 11.27 -9.22 6.60
N LEU A 129 11.79 -10.15 5.78
CA LEU A 129 12.99 -10.92 6.15
C LEU A 129 14.26 -10.06 6.09
N PRO A 130 15.26 -10.35 6.95
CA PRO A 130 16.57 -9.71 6.88
C PRO A 130 17.27 -9.90 5.53
N SER A 131 16.95 -10.97 4.79
CA SER A 131 17.48 -11.25 3.44
C SER A 131 16.96 -10.30 2.37
N MET A 132 15.88 -9.54 2.61
CA MET A 132 15.39 -8.54 1.66
C MET A 132 16.45 -7.48 1.40
N ARG A 133 16.73 -7.19 0.12
CA ARG A 133 17.74 -6.21 -0.31
C ARG A 133 17.13 -5.04 -1.07
N GLU A 134 15.98 -5.24 -1.69
CA GLU A 134 15.26 -4.22 -2.45
C GLU A 134 14.88 -3.03 -1.56
N ASN A 135 14.90 -1.82 -2.15
CA ASN A 135 14.47 -0.59 -1.51
C ASN A 135 13.70 0.28 -2.51
N GLY A 136 12.59 0.87 -2.08
CA GLY A 136 11.77 1.76 -2.90
C GLY A 136 11.01 1.05 -4.04
N LYS A 137 10.88 -0.28 -4.00
CA LYS A 137 10.21 -1.07 -5.04
C LYS A 137 8.74 -1.34 -4.71
N LEU A 138 7.96 -1.57 -5.77
CA LEU A 138 6.60 -2.09 -5.67
C LEU A 138 6.59 -3.59 -5.97
N TYR A 139 6.33 -4.43 -4.98
CA TYR A 139 6.04 -5.84 -5.19
C TYR A 139 4.58 -6.01 -5.60
N SER A 140 4.36 -6.45 -6.85
CA SER A 140 3.03 -6.79 -7.35
C SER A 140 2.75 -8.26 -7.07
N TYR A 141 1.85 -8.55 -6.13
CA TYR A 141 1.44 -9.92 -5.86
C TYR A 141 0.86 -10.57 -7.11
N PRO A 142 -0.12 -10.01 -7.85
CA PRO A 142 -0.67 -10.66 -9.05
C PRO A 142 0.37 -11.11 -10.08
N HIS A 143 1.46 -10.36 -10.24
CA HIS A 143 2.53 -10.65 -11.19
C HIS A 143 3.75 -11.34 -10.57
N ARG A 144 3.76 -11.53 -9.25
CA ARG A 144 4.85 -12.13 -8.45
C ARG A 144 6.23 -11.53 -8.72
N ARG A 145 6.30 -10.20 -8.93
CA ARG A 145 7.55 -9.50 -9.26
C ARG A 145 7.63 -8.10 -8.66
N TYR A 146 8.85 -7.60 -8.54
CA TYR A 146 9.13 -6.20 -8.22
C TYR A 146 9.00 -5.34 -9.48
N LEU A 147 8.47 -4.14 -9.29
CA LEU A 147 8.26 -3.13 -10.31
C LEU A 147 8.94 -1.84 -9.87
N ASP A 148 9.48 -1.14 -10.87
CA ASP A 148 10.00 0.21 -10.74
C ASP A 148 8.91 1.24 -10.99
N PHE A 149 8.97 2.34 -10.23
CA PHE A 149 8.17 3.52 -10.52
C PHE A 149 8.80 4.29 -11.67
N ARG A 150 8.02 4.55 -12.71
CA ARG A 150 8.45 5.34 -13.87
C ARG A 150 7.90 6.76 -13.74
N ALA A 151 8.73 7.76 -14.04
CA ALA A 151 8.24 9.11 -14.22
C ALA A 151 7.29 9.16 -15.42
N PRO A 152 6.28 10.05 -15.42
CA PRO A 152 5.53 10.36 -16.64
C PRO A 152 6.51 10.76 -17.74
N SER A 153 6.34 10.18 -18.93
CA SER A 153 7.11 10.50 -20.14
C SER A 153 6.73 11.86 -20.70
#